data_AF-A0A2U0TV37-F1
#
_entry.id   AF-A0A2U0TV37-F1
#
_cell.length_a   1.000
_cell.length_b   1.000
_cell.length_c   1.000
_cell.angle_alpha   90.00
_cell.angle_beta   90.00
_cell.angle_gamma   90.00
#
_symmetry.space_group_name_H-M   'P 1'
#
loop_
_entity.id
_entity.type
_entity.pdbx_description
1 polymer ?
#
loop_
_entity_poly.entity_id
_entity_poly.type
_entity_poly.pdbx_seq_one_letter_code
_entity_poly.pdbx_strand_id
1 'polypeptide(L)'
;MKDIAKRFEQNPLLSPKDLPASTDGLQITCLLNPGVFQYEGKTWLLVRVAERPEQKEGVISFPILTETGTEIIEIPTNDPELIATDARVINYKGVDYLTTLSHLRLLCSEDGINFYEPKDYPLLVGEGMLETFGIEDCRVALIDGKYYLTFTSVSDNGVGVGLRTTTDWKTFEKHGMILPAHNKDCAIFEEKINGLFYALHRPSSVDIGGNYIWIASSPDGVHWGNHKCIIKTRKGLWDSKRVGAGAAPIKTEKGWLSIYHGANENHQYCLGAFLMDLEDPSKVIAQTELPIMVPSAEYELTGFFGNVVFTNGHIVEPDRDTVTIYYGASDEFVCGAKFSIKEIYSLLKFNNV
;
A
#
# COMPACT_ATOMS: atom_id res chain seq x y z
N MET A 1 -5.10 -24.42 -6.04
CA MET A 1 -4.90 -22.95 -6.05
C MET A 1 -4.81 -22.52 -7.50
N LYS A 2 -5.45 -21.40 -7.89
CA LYS A 2 -5.33 -20.87 -9.25
C LYS A 2 -4.50 -19.58 -9.17
N ASP A 3 -3.19 -19.70 -9.32
CA ASP A 3 -2.33 -18.54 -9.56
C ASP A 3 -2.40 -18.22 -11.05
N ILE A 4 -2.98 -17.07 -11.39
CA ILE A 4 -3.11 -16.60 -12.78
C ILE A 4 -2.11 -15.47 -13.09
N ALA A 5 -1.24 -15.11 -12.14
CA ALA A 5 -0.29 -14.02 -12.31
C ALA A 5 0.79 -14.41 -13.32
N LYS A 6 0.93 -13.61 -14.39
CA LYS A 6 2.05 -13.71 -15.32
C LYS A 6 3.18 -12.80 -14.84
N ARG A 7 4.01 -13.32 -13.94
CA ARG A 7 5.18 -12.62 -13.38
C ARG A 7 6.15 -12.21 -14.49
N PHE A 8 6.80 -11.06 -14.32
CA PHE A 8 7.88 -10.64 -15.21
C PHE A 8 9.09 -11.55 -15.04
N GLU A 9 9.78 -11.86 -16.14
CA GLU A 9 11.01 -12.65 -16.13
C GLU A 9 12.16 -11.90 -15.44
N GLN A 10 12.08 -10.57 -15.41
CA GLN A 10 13.08 -9.68 -14.81
C GLN A 10 12.90 -9.48 -13.30
N ASN A 11 11.89 -10.09 -12.67
CA ASN A 11 11.70 -9.95 -11.24
C ASN A 11 12.89 -10.53 -10.44
N PRO A 12 13.30 -9.89 -9.33
CA PRO A 12 12.79 -8.62 -8.80
C PRO A 12 13.27 -7.40 -9.63
N LEU A 13 12.39 -6.41 -9.82
CA LEU A 13 12.68 -5.19 -10.60
C LEU A 13 13.50 -4.18 -9.80
N LEU A 14 13.26 -4.10 -8.47
CA LEU A 14 14.03 -3.27 -7.55
C LEU A 14 14.28 -4.03 -6.26
N SER A 15 15.44 -3.80 -5.68
CA SER A 15 15.90 -4.31 -4.41
C SER A 15 16.61 -3.22 -3.58
N PRO A 16 16.77 -3.38 -2.25
CA PRO A 16 17.36 -2.35 -1.40
C PRO A 16 18.74 -1.85 -1.86
N LYS A 17 19.55 -2.72 -2.47
CA LYS A 17 20.89 -2.38 -3.00
C LYS A 17 20.88 -1.47 -4.23
N ASP A 18 19.74 -1.31 -4.90
CA ASP A 18 19.65 -0.53 -6.13
C ASP A 18 19.48 0.97 -5.88
N LEU A 19 19.22 1.37 -4.63
CA LEU A 19 19.05 2.75 -4.21
C LEU A 19 20.03 3.11 -3.10
N PRO A 20 20.61 4.32 -3.11
CA PRO A 20 21.37 4.83 -1.97
C PRO A 20 20.41 5.23 -0.84
N ALA A 21 20.85 5.11 0.41
CA ALA A 21 20.11 5.62 1.56
C ALA A 21 19.89 7.14 1.46
N SER A 22 18.80 7.63 2.05
CA SER A 22 18.41 9.04 2.00
C SER A 22 19.33 9.95 2.82
N THR A 23 19.97 9.40 3.85
CA THR A 23 20.84 10.12 4.80
C THR A 23 22.04 9.26 5.18
N ASP A 24 23.20 9.89 5.36
CA ASP A 24 24.42 9.23 5.83
C ASP A 24 24.18 8.52 7.18
N GLY A 25 24.66 7.28 7.31
CA GLY A 25 24.51 6.46 8.52
C GLY A 25 23.22 5.63 8.58
N LEU A 26 22.31 5.79 7.61
CA LEU A 26 21.17 4.91 7.42
C LEU A 26 21.46 3.86 6.34
N GLN A 27 20.72 2.75 6.39
CA GLN A 27 20.66 1.72 5.36
C GLN A 27 19.21 1.48 4.96
N ILE A 28 19.00 1.27 3.66
CA ILE A 28 17.70 0.80 3.15
C ILE A 28 17.56 -0.67 3.51
N THR A 29 16.52 -0.97 4.27
CA THR A 29 16.20 -2.33 4.69
C THR A 29 15.19 -2.98 3.75
N CYS A 30 14.20 -2.20 3.30
CA CYS A 30 13.09 -2.71 2.51
C CYS A 30 12.68 -1.71 1.42
N LEU A 31 12.35 -2.22 0.22
CA LEU A 31 11.58 -1.51 -0.80
C LEU A 31 10.20 -2.15 -0.91
N LEU A 32 9.16 -1.34 -0.73
CA LEU A 32 7.84 -1.83 -0.41
C LEU A 32 6.77 -1.19 -1.29
N ASN A 33 5.73 -1.99 -1.56
CA ASN A 33 4.36 -1.56 -1.83
C ASN A 33 4.21 -0.28 -2.69
N PRO A 34 4.68 -0.27 -3.95
CA PRO A 34 4.72 0.94 -4.75
C PRO A 34 3.31 1.36 -5.18
N GLY A 35 2.98 2.64 -4.99
CA GLY A 35 1.93 3.30 -5.77
C GLY A 35 2.35 3.36 -7.24
N VAL A 36 1.40 3.30 -8.16
CA VAL A 36 1.70 3.25 -9.61
C VAL A 36 0.83 4.27 -10.34
N PHE A 37 1.43 4.99 -11.27
CA PHE A 37 0.73 5.95 -12.12
C PHE A 37 1.50 6.21 -13.43
N GLN A 38 0.86 6.85 -14.39
CA GLN A 38 1.52 7.36 -15.59
C GLN A 38 1.71 8.87 -15.50
N TYR A 39 2.89 9.35 -15.90
CA TYR A 39 3.19 10.78 -15.98
C TYR A 39 4.23 11.03 -17.06
N GLU A 40 3.98 12.03 -17.92
CA GLU A 40 4.86 12.38 -19.06
C GLU A 40 5.26 11.20 -19.95
N GLY A 41 4.31 10.28 -20.21
CA GLY A 41 4.51 9.12 -21.08
C GLY A 41 5.37 8.00 -20.48
N LYS A 42 5.68 8.05 -19.18
CA LYS A 42 6.43 7.01 -18.46
C LYS A 42 5.55 6.34 -17.41
N THR A 43 5.95 5.13 -17.03
CA THR A 43 5.42 4.47 -15.82
C THR A 43 6.19 4.97 -14.62
N TRP A 44 5.49 5.35 -13.57
CA TRP A 44 6.07 5.81 -12.33
C TRP A 44 5.65 4.93 -11.16
N LEU A 45 6.60 4.71 -10.26
CA LEU A 45 6.42 4.07 -8.98
C LEU A 45 6.65 5.10 -7.88
N LEU A 46 5.74 5.14 -6.91
CA LEU A 46 5.94 5.80 -5.64
C LEU A 46 6.26 4.73 -4.60
N VAL A 47 7.54 4.38 -4.50
CA VAL A 47 8.05 3.26 -3.72
C VAL A 47 8.17 3.67 -2.25
N ARG A 48 7.66 2.85 -1.33
CA ARG A 48 7.94 3.01 0.10
C ARG A 48 9.34 2.49 0.38
N VAL A 49 10.18 3.33 0.95
CA VAL A 49 11.56 3.01 1.33
C VAL A 49 11.67 3.07 2.84
N ALA A 50 11.99 1.93 3.45
CA ALA A 50 12.13 1.80 4.90
C ALA A 50 13.61 1.75 5.29
N GLU A 51 14.05 2.76 6.04
CA GLU A 51 15.44 2.92 6.45
C GLU A 51 15.61 2.77 7.95
N ARG A 52 16.78 2.28 8.36
CA ARG A 52 17.20 2.25 9.76
C ARG A 52 18.71 2.43 9.87
N PRO A 53 19.25 2.77 11.05
CA PRO A 53 20.68 2.75 11.28
C PRO A 53 21.24 1.33 11.18
N GLU A 54 22.55 1.21 10.99
CA GLU A 54 23.25 -0.04 11.21
C GLU A 54 23.04 -0.52 12.65
N GLN A 55 22.63 -1.78 12.81
CA GLN A 55 22.34 -2.35 14.12
C GLN A 55 23.64 -2.78 14.81
N LYS A 56 23.79 -2.40 16.08
CA LYS A 56 24.95 -2.77 16.91
C LYS A 56 24.56 -3.90 17.86
N GLU A 57 25.50 -4.79 18.15
CA GLU A 57 25.26 -5.86 19.11
C GLU A 57 24.88 -5.28 20.49
N GLY A 58 23.82 -5.81 21.09
CA GLY A 58 23.34 -5.38 22.41
C GLY A 58 22.45 -4.13 22.42
N VAL A 59 22.21 -3.48 21.28
CA VAL A 59 21.40 -2.25 21.17
C VAL A 59 20.40 -2.37 20.02
N ILE A 60 19.15 -1.95 20.24
CA ILE A 60 18.17 -1.73 19.17
C ILE A 60 18.20 -0.24 18.82
N SER A 61 18.41 0.09 17.54
CA SER A 61 18.43 1.47 17.07
C SER A 61 17.44 1.72 15.95
N PHE A 62 16.72 2.84 16.00
CA PHE A 62 15.72 3.19 14.99
C PHE A 62 15.53 4.70 14.87
N PRO A 63 15.15 5.21 13.69
CA PRO A 63 14.92 6.64 13.48
C PRO A 63 13.47 7.04 13.78
N ILE A 64 13.30 8.25 14.30
CA ILE A 64 12.00 8.95 14.38
C ILE A 64 12.12 10.35 13.78
N LEU A 65 11.00 10.91 13.32
CA LEU A 65 10.92 12.31 12.89
C LEU A 65 10.52 13.20 14.07
N THR A 66 11.27 14.29 14.23
CA THR A 66 11.03 15.35 15.21
C THR A 66 10.86 16.70 14.50
N GLU A 67 10.50 17.76 15.23
CA GLU A 67 10.38 19.11 14.65
C GLU A 67 11.70 19.63 14.05
N THR A 68 12.85 19.16 14.54
CA THR A 68 14.18 19.61 14.12
C THR A 68 14.86 18.68 13.11
N GLY A 69 14.23 17.54 12.76
CA GLY A 69 14.76 16.56 11.82
C GLY A 69 14.66 15.12 12.33
N THR A 70 15.45 14.23 11.76
CA THR A 70 15.49 12.82 12.16
C THR A 70 16.37 12.63 13.40
N GLU A 71 15.83 11.97 14.41
CA GLU A 71 16.56 11.54 15.62
C GLU A 71 16.70 10.02 15.63
N ILE A 72 17.86 9.51 16.05
CA ILE A 72 18.08 8.07 16.25
C ILE A 72 17.91 7.75 17.73
N ILE A 73 16.94 6.90 18.03
CA ILE A 73 16.77 6.33 19.37
C ILE A 73 17.61 5.05 19.44
N GLU A 74 18.40 4.91 20.50
CA GLU A 74 19.17 3.70 20.82
C GLU A 74 18.73 3.16 22.18
N ILE A 75 18.34 1.88 22.24
CA ILE A 75 17.85 1.22 23.46
C ILE A 75 18.68 -0.04 23.74
N PRO A 76 19.26 -0.21 24.93
CA PRO A 76 19.90 -1.46 25.32
C PRO A 76 18.92 -2.65 25.27
N THR A 77 19.33 -3.75 24.65
CA THR A 77 18.50 -4.97 24.54
C THR A 77 18.15 -5.63 25.88
N ASN A 78 18.90 -5.31 26.94
CA ASN A 78 18.67 -5.78 28.30
C ASN A 78 17.90 -4.77 29.17
N ASP A 79 17.41 -3.67 28.59
CA ASP A 79 16.59 -2.71 29.31
C ASP A 79 15.27 -3.37 29.77
N PRO A 80 14.90 -3.30 31.06
CA PRO A 80 13.72 -3.97 31.59
C PRO A 80 12.39 -3.40 31.06
N GLU A 81 12.39 -2.21 30.47
CA GLU A 81 11.20 -1.56 29.90
C GLU A 81 11.05 -1.81 28.39
N LEU A 82 11.94 -2.60 27.78
CA LEU A 82 11.91 -2.96 26.36
C LEU A 82 11.14 -4.27 26.14
N ILE A 83 10.13 -4.22 25.27
CA ILE A 83 9.43 -5.39 24.73
C ILE A 83 9.64 -5.42 23.22
N ALA A 84 10.49 -6.33 22.75
CA ALA A 84 10.89 -6.44 21.33
C ALA A 84 10.56 -7.83 20.75
N THR A 85 9.31 -8.27 20.90
CA THR A 85 8.87 -9.59 20.40
C THR A 85 8.50 -9.60 18.91
N ASP A 86 8.19 -8.44 18.31
CA ASP A 86 8.02 -8.26 16.86
C ASP A 86 9.22 -7.48 16.32
N ALA A 87 9.76 -7.90 15.18
CA ALA A 87 10.93 -7.27 14.57
C ALA A 87 10.65 -5.90 13.91
N ARG A 88 9.37 -5.53 13.74
CA ARG A 88 8.91 -4.27 13.13
C ARG A 88 8.43 -3.25 14.14
N VAL A 89 7.90 -3.73 15.26
CA VAL A 89 7.29 -2.90 16.32
C VAL A 89 7.84 -3.34 17.66
N ILE A 90 8.40 -2.38 18.39
CA ILE A 90 8.84 -2.58 19.77
C ILE A 90 8.02 -1.68 20.69
N ASN A 91 7.83 -2.11 21.94
CA ASN A 91 7.34 -1.22 22.99
C ASN A 91 8.50 -0.82 23.90
N TYR A 92 8.62 0.46 24.18
CA TYR A 92 9.57 0.98 25.16
C TYR A 92 8.91 2.06 26.00
N LYS A 93 8.93 1.89 27.33
CA LYS A 93 8.32 2.83 28.30
C LYS A 93 6.84 3.12 28.01
N GLY A 94 6.10 2.13 27.51
CA GLY A 94 4.68 2.25 27.22
C GLY A 94 4.34 2.90 25.88
N VAL A 95 5.35 3.19 25.03
CA VAL A 95 5.17 3.72 23.67
C VAL A 95 5.60 2.66 22.66
N ASP A 96 4.76 2.41 21.67
CA ASP A 96 5.11 1.56 20.53
C ASP A 96 5.90 2.35 19.49
N TYR A 97 7.02 1.80 19.04
CA TYR A 97 7.89 2.40 18.02
C TYR A 97 8.05 1.44 16.84
N LEU A 98 8.18 2.02 15.64
CA LEU A 98 8.65 1.30 14.47
C LEU A 98 10.16 1.17 14.47
N THR A 99 10.69 0.03 14.04
CA THR A 99 12.13 -0.22 13.94
C THR A 99 12.78 0.34 12.67
N THR A 100 11.97 0.97 11.80
CA THR A 100 12.39 1.61 10.55
C THR A 100 11.56 2.86 10.33
N LEU A 101 12.14 3.89 9.73
CA LEU A 101 11.43 5.07 9.27
C LEU A 101 11.13 4.95 7.78
N SER A 102 9.86 5.04 7.40
CA SER A 102 9.43 4.97 6.00
C SER A 102 9.22 6.36 5.39
N HIS A 103 9.67 6.50 4.15
CA HIS A 103 9.34 7.63 3.28
C HIS A 103 9.04 7.12 1.86
N LEU A 104 8.63 8.00 0.95
CA LEU A 104 8.24 7.65 -0.41
C LEU A 104 9.20 8.26 -1.43
N ARG A 105 9.61 7.44 -2.41
CA ARG A 105 10.53 7.82 -3.49
C ARG A 105 9.89 7.62 -4.85
N LEU A 106 10.11 8.58 -5.73
CA LEU A 106 9.63 8.54 -7.10
C LEU A 106 10.66 7.85 -7.99
N LEU A 107 10.26 6.77 -8.66
CA LEU A 107 11.05 6.10 -9.66
C LEU A 107 10.26 6.03 -10.96
N CYS A 108 10.92 6.18 -12.10
CA CYS A 108 10.26 6.12 -13.40
C CYS A 108 10.94 5.15 -14.35
N SER A 109 10.17 4.72 -15.35
CA SER A 109 10.59 3.78 -16.38
C SER A 109 9.88 4.08 -17.70
N GLU A 110 10.65 4.07 -18.79
CA GLU A 110 10.13 4.17 -20.16
C GLU A 110 9.57 2.85 -20.69
N ASP A 111 10.06 1.70 -20.18
CA ASP A 111 9.69 0.36 -20.66
C ASP A 111 8.86 -0.46 -19.65
N GLY A 112 8.65 0.06 -18.45
CA GLY A 112 7.93 -0.60 -17.36
C GLY A 112 8.72 -1.73 -16.68
N ILE A 113 10.02 -1.84 -16.96
CA ILE A 113 10.89 -2.89 -16.43
C ILE A 113 12.10 -2.28 -15.73
N ASN A 114 12.79 -1.36 -16.39
CA ASN A 114 13.99 -0.72 -15.88
C ASN A 114 13.62 0.61 -15.21
N PHE A 115 13.63 0.64 -13.88
CA PHE A 115 13.28 1.82 -13.09
C PHE A 115 14.53 2.55 -12.59
N TYR A 116 14.47 3.88 -12.58
CA TYR A 116 15.50 4.74 -11.98
C TYR A 116 14.87 5.91 -11.23
N GLU A 117 15.60 6.45 -10.26
CA GLU A 117 15.20 7.67 -9.55
C GLU A 117 15.66 8.93 -10.32
N PRO A 118 14.74 9.79 -10.77
CA PRO A 118 15.08 11.04 -11.44
C PRO A 118 15.54 12.12 -10.43
N LYS A 119 16.52 12.94 -10.82
CA LYS A 119 17.20 13.90 -9.93
C LYS A 119 16.37 15.13 -9.52
N ASP A 120 15.31 15.46 -10.27
CA ASP A 120 14.57 16.72 -10.11
C ASP A 120 13.25 16.58 -9.34
N TYR A 121 13.07 15.48 -8.62
CA TYR A 121 11.86 15.18 -7.86
C TYR A 121 12.16 15.06 -6.36
N PRO A 122 11.30 15.60 -5.48
CA PRO A 122 11.55 15.58 -4.05
C PRO A 122 11.34 14.18 -3.46
N LEU A 123 12.05 13.90 -2.36
CA LEU A 123 11.64 12.83 -1.44
C LEU A 123 10.35 13.25 -0.74
N LEU A 124 9.39 12.33 -0.64
CA LEU A 124 8.18 12.56 0.13
C LEU A 124 8.38 11.95 1.51
N VAL A 125 8.65 12.80 2.49
CA VAL A 125 8.85 12.43 3.90
C VAL A 125 7.64 12.78 4.75
N GLY A 126 7.57 12.19 5.94
CA GLY A 126 6.57 12.55 6.95
C GLY A 126 6.77 13.97 7.47
N GLU A 127 5.66 14.68 7.72
CA GLU A 127 5.68 16.05 8.21
C GLU A 127 4.63 16.27 9.30
N GLY A 128 5.08 16.84 10.43
CA GLY A 128 4.21 17.15 11.57
C GLY A 128 3.91 15.95 12.47
N MET A 129 3.13 16.20 13.53
CA MET A 129 2.95 15.27 14.65
C MET A 129 2.26 13.95 14.30
N LEU A 130 1.51 13.90 13.19
CA LEU A 130 0.75 12.71 12.77
C LEU A 130 1.55 11.78 11.84
N GLU A 131 2.80 12.15 11.52
CA GLU A 131 3.65 11.43 10.57
C GLU A 131 5.05 11.16 11.17
N THR A 132 5.19 11.22 12.50
CA THR A 132 6.48 11.14 13.21
C THR A 132 7.19 9.79 13.07
N PHE A 133 6.44 8.72 12.79
CA PHE A 133 6.99 7.40 12.49
C PHE A 133 7.03 7.09 10.99
N GLY A 134 6.78 8.11 10.15
CA GLY A 134 6.91 8.06 8.71
C GLY A 134 5.57 7.97 7.97
N ILE A 135 5.70 7.89 6.65
CA ILE A 135 4.58 7.72 5.72
C ILE A 135 4.77 6.45 4.89
N GLU A 136 3.70 5.69 4.70
CA GLU A 136 3.77 4.34 4.14
C GLU A 136 2.72 4.09 3.04
N ASP A 137 3.02 3.14 2.16
CA ASP A 137 2.06 2.44 1.31
C ASP A 137 1.12 3.35 0.51
N CYS A 138 1.68 4.30 -0.25
CA CYS A 138 0.89 5.28 -0.99
C CYS A 138 0.13 4.64 -2.16
N ARG A 139 -1.14 5.01 -2.32
CA ARG A 139 -1.93 4.81 -3.54
C ARG A 139 -2.04 6.15 -4.28
N VAL A 140 -2.13 6.08 -5.59
CA VAL A 140 -2.25 7.25 -6.48
C VAL A 140 -3.51 7.09 -7.32
N ALA A 141 -4.32 8.14 -7.39
CA ALA A 141 -5.47 8.22 -8.30
C ALA A 141 -5.36 9.50 -9.13
N LEU A 142 -5.55 9.42 -10.44
CA LEU A 142 -5.61 10.59 -11.33
C LEU A 142 -7.07 10.94 -11.64
N ILE A 143 -7.52 12.13 -11.21
CA ILE A 143 -8.89 12.61 -11.43
C ILE A 143 -8.83 14.05 -11.92
N ASP A 144 -9.48 14.33 -13.06
CA ASP A 144 -9.58 15.68 -13.64
C ASP A 144 -8.21 16.38 -13.78
N GLY A 145 -7.14 15.62 -14.08
CA GLY A 145 -5.77 16.14 -14.25
C GLY A 145 -5.00 16.39 -12.94
N LYS A 146 -5.56 16.04 -11.78
CA LYS A 146 -4.91 16.14 -10.46
C LYS A 146 -4.65 14.75 -9.89
N TYR A 147 -3.44 14.52 -9.39
CA TYR A 147 -3.08 13.31 -8.67
C TYR A 147 -3.46 13.44 -7.19
N TYR A 148 -4.14 12.44 -6.66
CA TYR A 148 -4.50 12.29 -5.26
C TYR A 148 -3.67 11.16 -4.66
N LEU A 149 -2.82 11.50 -3.70
CA LEU A 149 -1.90 10.59 -3.03
C LEU A 149 -2.45 10.29 -1.64
N THR A 150 -3.01 9.11 -1.46
CA THR A 150 -3.42 8.64 -0.14
C THR A 150 -2.37 7.69 0.42
N PHE A 151 -1.92 7.96 1.63
CA PHE A 151 -0.84 7.21 2.26
C PHE A 151 -1.17 7.00 3.74
N THR A 152 -0.50 6.03 4.32
CA THR A 152 -0.60 5.75 5.74
C THR A 152 0.27 6.75 6.50
N SER A 153 -0.34 7.57 7.36
CA SER A 153 0.36 8.49 8.27
C SER A 153 0.51 7.80 9.62
N VAL A 154 1.76 7.63 10.10
CA VAL A 154 2.07 6.88 11.32
C VAL A 154 2.63 7.81 12.39
N SER A 155 2.07 7.74 13.59
CA SER A 155 2.61 8.38 14.79
C SER A 155 2.34 7.54 16.04
N ASP A 156 2.79 8.04 17.19
CA ASP A 156 2.39 7.60 18.53
C ASP A 156 0.86 7.56 18.79
N ASN A 157 0.07 8.34 18.04
CA ASN A 157 -1.39 8.36 18.10
C ASN A 157 -2.04 7.28 17.23
N GLY A 158 -1.23 6.43 16.58
CA GLY A 158 -1.67 5.34 15.74
C GLY A 158 -1.49 5.61 14.25
N VAL A 159 -2.33 4.96 13.45
CA VAL A 159 -2.15 4.84 12.01
C VAL A 159 -3.39 5.36 11.30
N GLY A 160 -3.29 6.52 10.62
CA GLY A 160 -4.40 7.12 9.86
C GLY A 160 -4.09 7.24 8.37
N VAL A 161 -5.00 7.89 7.63
CA VAL A 161 -4.83 8.12 6.20
C VAL A 161 -4.57 9.60 5.93
N GLY A 162 -3.38 9.92 5.46
CA GLY A 162 -3.00 11.24 4.96
C GLY A 162 -3.36 11.43 3.49
N LEU A 163 -3.52 12.70 3.07
CA LEU A 163 -3.72 13.08 1.67
C LEU A 163 -2.78 14.23 1.27
N ARG A 164 -2.12 14.03 0.12
CA ARG A 164 -1.43 15.07 -0.64
C ARG A 164 -1.97 15.08 -2.06
N THR A 165 -1.98 16.25 -2.71
CA THR A 165 -2.36 16.37 -4.13
C THR A 165 -1.31 17.12 -4.93
N THR A 166 -1.13 16.76 -6.20
CA THR A 166 -0.19 17.42 -7.11
C THR A 166 -0.68 17.35 -8.56
N THR A 167 -0.14 18.20 -9.43
CA THR A 167 -0.30 18.13 -10.88
C THR A 167 1.03 17.96 -11.62
N ASP A 168 2.17 18.13 -10.93
CA ASP A 168 3.51 18.22 -11.51
C ASP A 168 4.55 17.32 -10.83
N TRP A 169 4.16 16.63 -9.73
CA TRP A 169 5.03 15.79 -8.91
C TRP A 169 6.22 16.51 -8.27
N LYS A 170 6.23 17.85 -8.30
CA LYS A 170 7.26 18.71 -7.70
C LYS A 170 6.70 19.52 -6.55
N THR A 171 5.47 20.00 -6.70
CA THR A 171 4.74 20.76 -5.69
C THR A 171 3.55 19.96 -5.18
N PHE A 172 3.40 19.88 -3.86
CA PHE A 172 2.36 19.09 -3.21
C PHE A 172 1.53 19.97 -2.27
N GLU A 173 0.23 20.00 -2.53
CA GLU A 173 -0.75 20.55 -1.60
C GLU A 173 -1.09 19.49 -0.54
N LYS A 174 -1.06 19.87 0.72
CA LYS A 174 -1.28 18.99 1.87
C LYS A 174 -2.68 19.20 2.42
N HIS A 175 -3.39 18.10 2.66
CA HIS A 175 -4.76 18.12 3.18
C HIS A 175 -4.86 17.52 4.60
N GLY A 176 -3.74 17.10 5.18
CA GLY A 176 -3.70 16.46 6.49
C GLY A 176 -4.26 15.04 6.49
N MET A 177 -4.68 14.58 7.67
CA MET A 177 -5.29 13.26 7.86
C MET A 177 -6.77 13.32 7.48
N ILE A 178 -7.13 12.62 6.39
CA ILE A 178 -8.50 12.59 5.84
C ILE A 178 -9.36 11.47 6.41
N LEU A 179 -8.75 10.42 6.98
CA LEU A 179 -9.45 9.38 7.73
C LEU A 179 -8.69 9.09 9.04
N PRO A 180 -9.37 9.12 10.20
CA PRO A 180 -8.73 9.02 11.50
C PRO A 180 -8.16 7.63 11.77
N ALA A 181 -7.18 7.57 12.68
CA ALA A 181 -6.64 6.31 13.17
C ALA A 181 -7.69 5.49 13.96
N HIS A 182 -7.71 4.15 13.86
CA HIS A 182 -6.84 3.31 13.04
C HIS A 182 -7.46 3.03 11.67
N ASN A 183 -6.80 3.46 10.59
CA ASN A 183 -7.27 3.29 9.23
C ASN A 183 -6.09 3.32 8.24
N LYS A 184 -6.15 2.51 7.19
CA LYS A 184 -5.15 2.44 6.12
C LYS A 184 -5.77 1.85 4.86
N ASP A 185 -4.94 1.48 3.88
CA ASP A 185 -5.36 0.84 2.63
C ASP A 185 -6.42 1.67 1.89
N CYS A 186 -6.20 2.99 1.84
CA CYS A 186 -7.10 3.92 1.17
C CYS A 186 -6.83 3.92 -0.33
N ALA A 187 -7.85 3.67 -1.15
CA ALA A 187 -7.74 3.68 -2.61
C ALA A 187 -8.90 4.48 -3.18
N ILE A 188 -8.59 5.69 -3.67
CA ILE A 188 -9.56 6.57 -4.32
C ILE A 188 -9.88 6.03 -5.72
N PHE A 189 -11.15 6.10 -6.11
CA PHE A 189 -11.61 5.77 -7.47
C PHE A 189 -11.14 6.86 -8.45
N GLU A 190 -10.69 6.47 -9.64
CA GLU A 190 -10.18 7.44 -10.64
C GLU A 190 -11.26 8.18 -11.43
N GLU A 191 -12.53 8.00 -11.08
CA GLU A 191 -13.62 8.85 -11.59
C GLU A 191 -14.62 9.18 -10.48
N LYS A 192 -15.29 10.32 -10.65
CA LYS A 192 -16.47 10.66 -9.84
C LYS A 192 -17.65 9.80 -10.30
N ILE A 193 -18.39 9.26 -9.34
CA ILE A 193 -19.60 8.46 -9.59
C ILE A 193 -20.78 9.28 -9.10
N ASN A 194 -21.69 9.63 -10.01
CA ASN A 194 -22.85 10.48 -9.71
C ASN A 194 -22.45 11.81 -9.02
N GLY A 195 -21.35 12.41 -9.48
CA GLY A 195 -20.84 13.70 -9.01
C GLY A 195 -20.02 13.65 -7.71
N LEU A 196 -19.83 12.47 -7.11
CA LEU A 196 -19.08 12.30 -5.86
C LEU A 196 -17.78 11.53 -6.07
N PHE A 197 -16.78 11.84 -5.26
CA PHE A 197 -15.61 10.99 -5.09
C PHE A 197 -15.97 9.77 -4.26
N TYR A 198 -15.28 8.66 -4.51
CA TYR A 198 -15.36 7.45 -3.70
C TYR A 198 -13.96 6.95 -3.36
N ALA A 199 -13.83 6.32 -2.20
CA ALA A 199 -12.61 5.66 -1.77
C ALA A 199 -12.92 4.37 -1.02
N LEU A 200 -12.14 3.34 -1.29
CA LEU A 200 -12.03 2.19 -0.41
C LEU A 200 -11.10 2.56 0.75
N HIS A 201 -11.37 2.07 1.95
CA HIS A 201 -10.50 2.26 3.12
C HIS A 201 -10.67 1.11 4.12
N ARG A 202 -9.84 1.05 5.16
CA ARG A 202 -9.76 -0.11 6.06
C ARG A 202 -9.61 0.31 7.54
N PRO A 203 -10.72 0.69 8.20
CA PRO A 203 -10.73 0.84 9.65
C PRO A 203 -10.26 -0.45 10.31
N SER A 204 -9.42 -0.33 11.33
CA SER A 204 -8.86 -1.45 12.08
C SER A 204 -9.33 -1.36 13.52
N SER A 205 -9.84 -2.45 14.08
CA SER A 205 -10.31 -2.55 15.46
C SER A 205 -9.63 -3.73 16.14
N VAL A 206 -9.15 -3.52 17.36
CA VAL A 206 -8.53 -4.58 18.19
C VAL A 206 -9.58 -5.46 18.87
N ASP A 207 -10.80 -4.96 19.04
CA ASP A 207 -11.90 -5.66 19.74
C ASP A 207 -13.03 -6.03 18.77
N ILE A 208 -14.17 -5.33 18.86
CA ILE A 208 -15.35 -5.58 18.03
C ILE A 208 -15.10 -5.03 16.64
N GLY A 209 -15.35 -5.86 15.64
CA GLY A 209 -15.15 -5.53 14.24
C GLY A 209 -14.12 -6.46 13.62
N GLY A 210 -13.30 -5.92 12.73
CA GLY A 210 -12.22 -6.63 12.09
C GLY A 210 -11.58 -5.76 11.03
N ASN A 211 -10.56 -6.30 10.38
CA ASN A 211 -9.83 -5.61 9.34
C ASN A 211 -10.54 -5.82 8.00
N TYR A 212 -11.60 -5.03 7.79
CA TYR A 212 -12.54 -5.13 6.66
C TYR A 212 -12.36 -3.97 5.68
N ILE A 213 -12.70 -4.18 4.40
CA ILE A 213 -12.74 -3.09 3.42
C ILE A 213 -14.09 -2.38 3.54
N TRP A 214 -14.00 -1.07 3.71
CA TRP A 214 -15.10 -0.13 3.73
C TRP A 214 -15.02 0.78 2.51
N ILE A 215 -16.14 1.40 2.17
CA ILE A 215 -16.24 2.45 1.16
C ILE A 215 -16.78 3.72 1.80
N ALA A 216 -16.30 4.87 1.33
CA ALA A 216 -16.77 6.20 1.70
C ALA A 216 -17.00 7.04 0.45
N SER A 217 -17.85 8.06 0.55
CA SER A 217 -18.05 9.07 -0.49
C SER A 217 -17.61 10.45 0.00
N SER A 218 -17.22 11.32 -0.92
CA SER A 218 -16.82 12.70 -0.62
C SER A 218 -17.30 13.68 -1.70
N PRO A 219 -17.73 14.91 -1.32
CA PRO A 219 -18.08 15.94 -2.28
C PRO A 219 -16.86 16.63 -2.92
N ASP A 220 -15.69 16.56 -2.28
CA ASP A 220 -14.51 17.37 -2.63
C ASP A 220 -13.19 16.58 -2.69
N GLY A 221 -13.21 15.29 -2.34
CA GLY A 221 -12.03 14.43 -2.28
C GLY A 221 -11.20 14.59 -1.01
N VAL A 222 -11.64 15.44 -0.06
CA VAL A 222 -10.93 15.74 1.19
C VAL A 222 -11.77 15.34 2.40
N HIS A 223 -13.06 15.67 2.41
CA HIS A 223 -13.97 15.37 3.52
C HIS A 223 -14.80 14.12 3.20
N TRP A 224 -14.56 13.04 3.93
CA TRP A 224 -15.14 11.73 3.66
C TRP A 224 -16.25 11.38 4.65
N GLY A 225 -17.31 10.73 4.16
CA GLY A 225 -18.44 10.29 4.98
C GLY A 225 -19.20 9.13 4.33
N ASN A 226 -20.40 8.85 4.83
CA ASN A 226 -21.27 7.78 4.32
C ASN A 226 -20.57 6.40 4.29
N HIS A 227 -19.81 6.11 5.35
CA HIS A 227 -18.98 4.92 5.46
C HIS A 227 -19.83 3.63 5.50
N LYS A 228 -19.48 2.65 4.66
CA LYS A 228 -20.15 1.34 4.62
C LYS A 228 -19.12 0.22 4.54
N CYS A 229 -19.24 -0.81 5.37
CA CYS A 229 -18.44 -2.03 5.26
C CYS A 229 -18.93 -2.85 4.06
N ILE A 230 -18.03 -3.20 3.13
CA ILE A 230 -18.41 -3.90 1.88
C ILE A 230 -17.73 -5.26 1.67
N ILE A 231 -16.53 -5.48 2.22
CA ILE A 231 -15.85 -6.79 2.19
C ILE A 231 -15.37 -7.14 3.59
N LYS A 232 -15.71 -8.35 4.07
CA LYS A 232 -15.28 -8.90 5.36
C LYS A 232 -14.33 -10.06 5.15
N THR A 233 -13.52 -10.36 6.17
CA THR A 233 -12.68 -11.56 6.20
C THR A 233 -13.51 -12.82 6.20
N ARG A 234 -13.01 -13.90 5.59
CA ARG A 234 -13.72 -15.18 5.50
C ARG A 234 -12.99 -16.25 6.31
N LYS A 235 -13.59 -16.67 7.43
CA LYS A 235 -12.98 -17.65 8.34
C LYS A 235 -12.59 -18.94 7.59
N GLY A 236 -11.34 -19.39 7.78
CA GLY A 236 -10.81 -20.60 7.15
C GLY A 236 -10.37 -20.43 5.70
N LEU A 237 -10.51 -19.25 5.10
CA LEU A 237 -10.00 -18.95 3.76
C LEU A 237 -8.68 -18.15 3.82
N TRP A 238 -8.13 -17.86 2.65
CA TRP A 238 -6.87 -17.14 2.46
C TRP A 238 -6.91 -15.68 2.95
N ASP A 239 -8.10 -15.09 3.08
CA ASP A 239 -8.35 -13.74 3.56
C ASP A 239 -9.05 -13.74 4.94
N SER A 240 -8.70 -14.71 5.78
CA SER A 240 -9.36 -14.97 7.07
C SER A 240 -8.99 -13.98 8.18
N LYS A 241 -7.82 -13.33 8.12
CA LYS A 241 -7.32 -12.44 9.18
C LYS A 241 -7.53 -10.96 8.88
N ARG A 242 -7.30 -10.56 7.63
CA ARG A 242 -7.49 -9.18 7.17
C ARG A 242 -7.67 -9.10 5.68
N VAL A 243 -8.40 -8.08 5.26
CA VAL A 243 -8.52 -7.63 3.87
C VAL A 243 -8.23 -6.14 3.81
N GLY A 244 -7.75 -5.67 2.67
CA GLY A 244 -7.51 -4.25 2.41
C GLY A 244 -7.46 -3.98 0.91
N ALA A 245 -7.82 -2.75 0.51
CA ALA A 245 -7.73 -2.37 -0.89
C ALA A 245 -6.27 -2.42 -1.35
N GLY A 246 -6.03 -2.91 -2.57
CA GLY A 246 -4.72 -2.81 -3.19
C GLY A 246 -4.59 -1.45 -3.87
N ALA A 247 -4.84 -1.44 -5.17
CA ALA A 247 -4.85 -0.25 -6.01
C ALA A 247 -6.25 0.39 -6.14
N ALA A 248 -6.32 1.52 -6.85
CA ALA A 248 -7.57 2.13 -7.27
C ALA A 248 -8.47 1.12 -8.01
N PRO A 249 -9.81 1.14 -7.81
CA PRO A 249 -10.72 0.29 -8.58
C PRO A 249 -10.71 0.64 -10.07
N ILE A 250 -10.65 -0.40 -10.91
CA ILE A 250 -10.63 -0.29 -12.37
C ILE A 250 -12.05 -0.19 -12.89
N LYS A 251 -12.37 0.87 -13.63
CA LYS A 251 -13.65 0.97 -14.33
C LYS A 251 -13.70 0.00 -15.49
N THR A 252 -14.79 -0.75 -15.59
CA THR A 252 -15.01 -1.70 -16.67
C THR A 252 -16.47 -1.65 -17.15
N GLU A 253 -16.78 -2.33 -18.26
CA GLU A 253 -18.15 -2.48 -18.72
C GLU A 253 -19.07 -3.26 -17.76
N LYS A 254 -18.49 -4.02 -16.81
CA LYS A 254 -19.26 -4.86 -15.86
C LYS A 254 -19.37 -4.26 -14.46
N GLY A 255 -18.69 -3.14 -14.20
CA GLY A 255 -18.59 -2.55 -12.87
C GLY A 255 -17.18 -2.08 -12.53
N TRP A 256 -16.96 -1.76 -11.26
CA TRP A 256 -15.67 -1.38 -10.72
C TRP A 256 -14.92 -2.60 -10.18
N LEU A 257 -13.86 -3.02 -10.88
CA LEU A 257 -13.05 -4.17 -10.50
C LEU A 257 -11.95 -3.73 -9.54
N SER A 258 -11.97 -4.22 -8.31
CA SER A 258 -10.90 -3.99 -7.33
C SER A 258 -10.04 -5.23 -7.17
N ILE A 259 -8.72 -5.07 -7.31
CA ILE A 259 -7.72 -6.06 -6.89
C ILE A 259 -7.33 -5.71 -5.46
N TYR A 260 -7.58 -6.63 -4.53
CA TYR A 260 -7.40 -6.44 -3.10
C TYR A 260 -6.44 -7.48 -2.52
N HIS A 261 -5.80 -7.14 -1.40
CA HIS A 261 -5.00 -8.10 -0.67
C HIS A 261 -5.82 -8.73 0.46
N GLY A 262 -5.49 -9.99 0.77
CA GLY A 262 -6.02 -10.72 1.90
C GLY A 262 -4.90 -11.51 2.56
N ALA A 263 -4.93 -11.57 3.89
CA ALA A 263 -4.00 -12.40 4.64
C ALA A 263 -4.71 -13.35 5.59
N ASN A 264 -4.11 -14.52 5.80
CA ASN A 264 -4.59 -15.54 6.73
C ASN A 264 -3.89 -15.44 8.10
N GLU A 265 -4.23 -16.35 9.01
CA GLU A 265 -3.66 -16.41 10.37
C GLU A 265 -2.15 -16.71 10.39
N ASN A 266 -1.61 -17.27 9.31
CA ASN A 266 -0.16 -17.52 9.14
C ASN A 266 0.56 -16.33 8.50
N HIS A 267 -0.11 -15.18 8.39
CA HIS A 267 0.40 -13.98 7.74
C HIS A 267 0.84 -14.15 6.29
N GLN A 268 0.29 -15.13 5.56
CA GLN A 268 0.49 -15.24 4.12
C GLN A 268 -0.42 -14.24 3.41
N TYR A 269 0.15 -13.33 2.63
CA TYR A 269 -0.59 -12.33 1.87
C TYR A 269 -0.74 -12.77 0.41
N CYS A 270 -1.97 -12.78 -0.07
CA CYS A 270 -2.33 -13.08 -1.46
C CYS A 270 -3.16 -11.94 -2.06
N LEU A 271 -3.35 -11.95 -3.37
CA LEU A 271 -4.28 -11.05 -4.06
C LEU A 271 -5.55 -11.77 -4.49
N GLY A 272 -6.68 -11.08 -4.40
CA GLY A 272 -7.96 -11.51 -4.95
C GLY A 272 -8.62 -10.36 -5.72
N ALA A 273 -9.83 -10.59 -6.20
CA ALA A 273 -10.62 -9.53 -6.84
C ALA A 273 -12.07 -9.53 -6.37
N PHE A 274 -12.69 -8.35 -6.39
CA PHE A 274 -14.13 -8.18 -6.27
C PHE A 274 -14.62 -7.11 -7.24
N LEU A 275 -15.89 -7.20 -7.60
CA LEU A 275 -16.55 -6.32 -8.56
C LEU A 275 -17.67 -5.58 -7.84
N MET A 276 -17.70 -4.26 -7.99
CA MET A 276 -18.77 -3.40 -7.48
C MET A 276 -19.65 -2.89 -8.62
N ASP A 277 -20.90 -2.59 -8.32
CA ASP A 277 -21.83 -1.98 -9.28
C ASP A 277 -21.33 -0.62 -9.79
N LEU A 278 -21.60 -0.32 -11.07
CA LEU A 278 -21.05 0.86 -11.74
C LEU A 278 -21.66 2.18 -11.24
N GLU A 279 -22.93 2.15 -10.85
CA GLU A 279 -23.72 3.31 -10.43
C GLU A 279 -23.73 3.49 -8.90
N ASP A 280 -23.69 2.38 -8.17
CA ASP A 280 -23.61 2.34 -6.71
C ASP A 280 -22.45 1.43 -6.26
N PRO A 281 -21.22 1.97 -6.15
CA PRO A 281 -20.05 1.18 -5.81
C PRO A 281 -20.10 0.60 -4.39
N SER A 282 -21.09 0.96 -3.57
CA SER A 282 -21.30 0.31 -2.27
C SER A 282 -21.90 -1.09 -2.37
N LYS A 283 -22.35 -1.51 -3.56
CA LYS A 283 -22.85 -2.85 -3.85
C LYS A 283 -21.77 -3.71 -4.46
N VAL A 284 -21.25 -4.67 -3.69
CA VAL A 284 -20.40 -5.74 -4.22
C VAL A 284 -21.29 -6.75 -4.95
N ILE A 285 -21.04 -6.95 -6.24
CA ILE A 285 -21.82 -7.85 -7.10
C ILE A 285 -21.13 -9.19 -7.35
N ALA A 286 -19.80 -9.25 -7.19
CA ALA A 286 -19.06 -10.51 -7.28
C ALA A 286 -17.74 -10.46 -6.51
N GLN A 287 -17.23 -11.61 -6.07
CA GLN A 287 -15.93 -11.74 -5.40
C GLN A 287 -15.27 -13.07 -5.79
N THR A 288 -13.93 -13.11 -5.86
CA THR A 288 -13.21 -14.39 -6.03
C THR A 288 -13.23 -15.23 -4.76
N GLU A 289 -13.50 -16.53 -4.88
CA GLU A 289 -13.40 -17.49 -3.76
C GLU A 289 -11.95 -17.84 -3.44
N LEU A 290 -11.15 -18.06 -4.48
CA LEU A 290 -9.73 -18.33 -4.40
C LEU A 290 -8.92 -17.06 -4.74
N PRO A 291 -7.68 -16.95 -4.27
CA PRO A 291 -6.80 -15.87 -4.67
C PRO A 291 -6.50 -15.95 -6.18
N ILE A 292 -6.27 -14.80 -6.81
CA ILE A 292 -5.80 -14.68 -8.19
C ILE A 292 -4.27 -14.74 -8.28
N MET A 293 -3.57 -14.44 -7.17
CA MET A 293 -2.13 -14.52 -7.04
C MET A 293 -1.77 -14.97 -5.62
N VAL A 294 -0.84 -15.91 -5.53
CA VAL A 294 -0.29 -16.40 -4.26
C VAL A 294 1.23 -16.31 -4.32
N PRO A 295 1.92 -16.08 -3.19
CA PRO A 295 3.38 -16.16 -3.15
C PRO A 295 3.85 -17.55 -3.59
N SER A 296 4.69 -17.60 -4.62
CA SER A 296 5.22 -18.85 -5.18
C SER A 296 6.65 -18.75 -5.72
N ALA A 297 7.10 -17.55 -6.12
CA ALA A 297 8.49 -17.33 -6.51
C ALA A 297 9.39 -17.15 -5.26
N GLU A 298 10.68 -17.47 -5.36
CA GLU A 298 11.63 -17.40 -4.24
C GLU A 298 11.63 -16.02 -3.56
N TYR A 299 11.66 -14.94 -4.34
CA TYR A 299 11.59 -13.55 -3.85
C TYR A 299 10.26 -13.19 -3.16
N GLU A 300 9.18 -13.97 -3.34
CA GLU A 300 7.88 -13.79 -2.67
C GLU A 300 7.76 -14.66 -1.40
N LEU A 301 8.58 -15.71 -1.30
CA LEU A 301 8.58 -16.65 -0.18
C LEU A 301 9.59 -16.26 0.91
N THR A 302 10.70 -15.64 0.51
CA THR A 302 11.79 -15.25 1.42
C THR A 302 12.17 -13.79 1.22
N GLY A 303 12.34 -13.10 2.35
CA GLY A 303 12.82 -11.72 2.46
C GLY A 303 12.66 -11.24 3.91
N PHE A 304 12.62 -9.93 4.14
CA PHE A 304 12.38 -9.36 5.47
C PHE A 304 11.10 -9.92 6.13
N PHE A 305 10.03 -10.09 5.35
CA PHE A 305 8.81 -10.78 5.78
C PHE A 305 8.26 -11.66 4.65
N GLY A 306 8.65 -12.94 4.65
CA GLY A 306 8.31 -13.89 3.58
C GLY A 306 6.82 -14.24 3.45
N ASN A 307 6.46 -14.85 2.31
CA ASN A 307 5.10 -15.25 1.94
C ASN A 307 4.16 -14.06 1.70
N VAL A 308 4.66 -13.03 1.00
CA VAL A 308 3.91 -11.81 0.72
C VAL A 308 3.95 -11.44 -0.75
N VAL A 309 2.75 -11.19 -1.30
CA VAL A 309 2.54 -10.40 -2.50
C VAL A 309 1.54 -9.29 -2.18
N PHE A 310 1.90 -8.03 -2.43
CA PHE A 310 1.11 -6.86 -2.01
C PHE A 310 1.18 -5.73 -3.03
N THR A 311 0.04 -5.24 -3.53
CA THR A 311 0.02 -4.19 -4.57
C THR A 311 -0.72 -2.94 -4.13
N ASN A 312 -0.18 -1.77 -4.49
CA ASN A 312 -0.79 -0.45 -4.26
C ASN A 312 -1.11 0.29 -5.56
N GLY A 313 -0.82 -0.31 -6.71
CA GLY A 313 -1.01 0.35 -7.99
C GLY A 313 -0.89 -0.61 -9.17
N HIS A 314 -1.49 -0.20 -10.27
CA HIS A 314 -1.48 -0.94 -11.52
C HIS A 314 -1.55 0.04 -12.70
N ILE A 315 -1.26 -0.47 -13.89
CA ILE A 315 -1.52 0.18 -15.18
C ILE A 315 -2.50 -0.72 -15.95
N VAL A 316 -3.58 -0.12 -16.43
CA VAL A 316 -4.45 -0.76 -17.43
C VAL A 316 -3.86 -0.50 -18.81
N GLU A 317 -3.51 -1.55 -19.53
CA GLU A 317 -2.91 -1.42 -20.85
C GLU A 317 -3.93 -0.94 -21.90
N PRO A 318 -3.49 -0.40 -23.06
CA PRO A 318 -4.38 0.12 -24.09
C PRO A 318 -5.42 -0.88 -24.63
N ASP A 319 -5.16 -2.18 -24.52
CA ASP A 319 -6.10 -3.25 -24.92
C ASP A 319 -7.32 -3.39 -23.99
N ARG A 320 -7.30 -2.71 -22.82
CA ARG A 320 -8.32 -2.72 -21.77
C ARG A 320 -8.62 -4.10 -21.17
N ASP A 321 -7.74 -5.07 -21.38
CA ASP A 321 -7.83 -6.40 -20.79
C ASP A 321 -6.59 -6.72 -19.95
N THR A 322 -5.42 -6.30 -20.42
CA THR A 322 -4.17 -6.51 -19.70
C THR A 322 -4.03 -5.48 -18.59
N VAL A 323 -3.79 -5.95 -17.37
CA VAL A 323 -3.46 -5.12 -16.22
C VAL A 323 -2.08 -5.52 -15.75
N THR A 324 -1.17 -4.55 -15.76
CA THR A 324 0.17 -4.68 -15.18
C THR A 324 0.11 -4.17 -13.75
N ILE A 325 0.33 -5.05 -12.76
CA ILE A 325 0.50 -4.63 -11.37
C ILE A 325 1.99 -4.54 -11.05
N TYR A 326 2.36 -3.55 -10.24
CA TYR A 326 3.63 -3.54 -9.53
C TYR A 326 3.34 -3.81 -8.06
N TYR A 327 4.11 -4.72 -7.47
CA TYR A 327 3.81 -5.27 -6.16
C TYR A 327 5.08 -5.41 -5.32
N GLY A 328 4.93 -5.23 -4.00
CA GLY A 328 5.92 -5.61 -3.01
C GLY A 328 5.94 -7.13 -2.84
N ALA A 329 7.13 -7.70 -2.74
CA ALA A 329 7.37 -9.11 -2.48
C ALA A 329 8.27 -9.29 -1.25
N SER A 330 7.82 -10.14 -0.33
CA SER A 330 8.48 -10.47 0.95
C SER A 330 8.94 -9.29 1.80
N ASP A 331 8.24 -8.16 1.72
CA ASP A 331 8.62 -6.89 2.32
C ASP A 331 10.08 -6.46 2.01
N GLU A 332 10.59 -6.75 0.81
CA GLU A 332 11.98 -6.45 0.44
C GLU A 332 12.13 -5.96 -0.99
N PHE A 333 11.38 -6.55 -1.92
CA PHE A 333 11.54 -6.31 -3.35
C PHE A 333 10.31 -5.66 -3.97
N VAL A 334 10.52 -4.93 -5.07
CA VAL A 334 9.45 -4.54 -5.99
C VAL A 334 9.50 -5.42 -7.23
N CYS A 335 8.35 -5.93 -7.62
CA CYS A 335 8.17 -6.87 -8.73
C CYS A 335 7.02 -6.44 -9.64
N GLY A 336 6.96 -7.00 -10.85
CA GLY A 336 5.88 -6.79 -11.81
C GLY A 336 5.17 -8.09 -12.22
N ALA A 337 3.87 -8.02 -12.46
CA ALA A 337 3.08 -9.13 -12.99
C ALA A 337 1.91 -8.63 -13.85
N LYS A 338 1.54 -9.41 -14.86
CA LYS A 338 0.39 -9.15 -15.74
C LYS A 338 -0.78 -10.08 -15.43
N PHE A 339 -1.98 -9.52 -15.55
CA PHE A 339 -3.26 -10.21 -15.44
C PHE A 339 -4.13 -9.90 -16.65
N SER A 340 -5.07 -10.79 -16.98
CA SER A 340 -6.17 -10.49 -17.90
C SER A 340 -7.44 -10.24 -17.09
N ILE A 341 -8.12 -9.11 -17.31
CA ILE A 341 -9.39 -8.76 -16.70
C ILE A 341 -10.45 -9.82 -17.05
N LYS A 342 -10.49 -10.29 -18.30
CA LYS A 342 -11.37 -11.40 -18.72
C LYS A 342 -11.09 -12.68 -17.96
N GLU A 343 -9.83 -13.00 -17.70
CA GLU A 343 -9.48 -14.15 -16.88
C GLU A 343 -9.93 -13.96 -15.43
N ILE A 344 -9.72 -12.78 -14.83
CA ILE A 344 -10.23 -12.44 -13.49
C ILE A 344 -11.75 -12.60 -13.44
N TYR A 345 -12.49 -12.14 -14.46
CA TYR A 345 -13.94 -12.32 -14.52
C TYR A 345 -14.39 -13.78 -14.51
N SER A 346 -13.61 -14.67 -15.13
CA SER A 346 -13.93 -16.11 -15.11
C SER A 346 -13.84 -16.72 -13.70
N LEU A 347 -13.18 -16.03 -12.76
CA LEU A 347 -12.98 -16.46 -11.37
C LEU A 347 -13.93 -15.80 -10.38
N LEU A 348 -14.62 -14.73 -10.79
CA LEU A 348 -15.59 -14.05 -9.96
C LEU A 348 -16.83 -14.94 -9.74
N LYS A 349 -17.23 -15.09 -8.48
CA LYS A 349 -18.53 -15.62 -8.13
C LYS A 349 -19.50 -14.47 -7.95
N PHE A 350 -20.48 -14.42 -8.84
CA PHE A 350 -21.56 -13.43 -8.76
C PHE A 350 -22.46 -13.79 -7.59
N ASN A 351 -22.81 -12.77 -6.80
CA ASN A 351 -23.79 -12.91 -5.75
C ASN A 351 -25.11 -13.31 -6.40
N ASN A 352 -25.76 -14.37 -5.90
CA ASN A 352 -27.12 -14.68 -6.31
C ASN A 352 -27.99 -13.51 -5.86
N VAL A 353 -28.48 -12.72 -6.82
CA VAL A 353 -29.46 -11.64 -6.59
C VAL A 353 -30.78 -12.25 -6.16
#